data_AF-A0A6M1ZCM9-F1
#
_entry.id   AF-A0A6M1ZCM9-F1
#
_cell.length_a   1.000
_cell.length_b   1.000
_cell.length_c   1.000
_cell.angle_alpha   90.00
_cell.angle_beta   90.00
_cell.angle_gamma   90.00
#
_symmetry.space_group_name_H-M   'P 1'
#
loop_
_entity.id
_entity.type
_entity.pdbx_description
1 polymer ?
#
loop_
_entity_poly.entity_id
_entity_poly.type
_entity_poly.pdbx_seq_one_letter_code
_entity_poly.pdbx_strand_id
1 'polypeptide(L)'
;FFIKENLRAQSTLKNTCHLHPYHYAHQLAMKMSECIAVIDGTRPQIDQLTKTIWSVQRHLIPSLRPEESKSPCDDYDPIDRLIAKTLLEITARHPHMTQTALSGALREQLRMLKQLPQKIVEEKRTAILSTLVADAFSARLHPNLEREAALPFLRQQLEWTSRAYPHLDSEKKVRRLVGLYDLAHLLPKDLTEDQLDQILASLYGTEKRSDIPQELISFLSANKVLLEKQGRSEKTQSSKLKQLYFSAIKLPNLGEDEVKIATWHTLSQMEGLLEKLPYNAGKLLYAELYHQLIDHPAASFDYLVDKLHTYLDQLVFLEQQEDWQTIERKIHNWTMQGEMLLRWVRIDHDTYLYKLLSAKKDKIANTPLRDLIAEIAWECTRTYPNLASCLPDLEARLWMMLKHLWYTQLAPFSESTFDRFLKWHARRLKESYPDNSTDELLEKLEAACTGSLPLVPFDSREARTLLEE
;
A
#
# COMPACT_ATOMS: atom_id res chain seq x y z
N PHE A 1 -12.57 31.52 -13.82
CA PHE A 1 -13.44 32.67 -13.48
C PHE A 1 -14.92 32.32 -13.68
N PHE A 2 -15.39 32.10 -14.92
CA PHE A 2 -16.82 31.89 -15.21
C PHE A 2 -17.48 30.72 -14.42
N ILE A 3 -16.79 29.57 -14.30
CA ILE A 3 -17.26 28.46 -13.46
C ILE A 3 -17.43 28.90 -12.00
N LYS A 4 -16.41 29.54 -11.43
CA LYS A 4 -16.38 29.96 -10.02
C LYS A 4 -17.51 30.91 -9.67
N GLU A 5 -17.79 31.90 -10.52
CA GLU A 5 -18.88 32.87 -10.29
C GLU A 5 -20.26 32.22 -10.37
N ASN A 6 -20.49 31.30 -11.32
CA ASN A 6 -21.76 30.58 -11.40
C ASN A 6 -21.96 29.64 -10.21
N LEU A 7 -20.89 28.96 -9.76
CA LEU A 7 -20.95 28.14 -8.54
C LEU A 7 -21.24 28.97 -7.28
N ARG A 8 -20.75 30.21 -7.20
CA ARG A 8 -21.06 31.16 -6.11
C ARG A 8 -22.53 31.59 -6.11
N ALA A 9 -23.10 31.83 -7.29
CA ALA A 9 -24.52 32.11 -7.43
C ALA A 9 -25.37 30.89 -7.05
N GLN A 10 -24.90 29.68 -7.35
CA GLN A 10 -25.60 28.45 -7.00
C GLN A 10 -25.55 28.13 -5.51
N SER A 11 -24.42 28.34 -4.81
CA SER A 11 -24.32 28.10 -3.37
C SER A 11 -25.24 29.02 -2.55
N THR A 12 -25.51 30.22 -3.06
CA THR A 12 -26.43 31.18 -2.44
C THR A 12 -27.91 30.90 -2.78
N LEU A 13 -28.19 30.24 -3.90
CA LEU A 13 -29.51 29.76 -4.27
C LEU A 13 -29.78 28.40 -3.61
N LYS A 14 -30.42 28.40 -2.44
CA LYS A 14 -30.95 27.17 -1.82
C LYS A 14 -31.70 26.38 -2.89
N ASN A 15 -31.29 25.14 -3.19
CA ASN A 15 -31.83 24.29 -4.26
C ASN A 15 -33.38 24.28 -4.28
N THR A 16 -33.99 25.20 -5.03
CA THR A 16 -35.45 25.30 -5.22
C THR A 16 -35.92 24.52 -6.45
N CYS A 17 -35.00 23.86 -7.17
CA CYS A 17 -35.31 23.17 -8.41
C CYS A 17 -35.46 21.66 -8.19
N HIS A 18 -36.55 21.07 -8.71
CA HIS A 18 -36.80 19.63 -8.70
C HIS A 18 -35.89 18.81 -9.64
N LEU A 19 -35.00 19.46 -10.39
CA LEU A 19 -34.10 18.80 -11.34
C LEU A 19 -32.85 18.27 -10.62
N HIS A 20 -32.38 17.10 -11.08
CA HIS A 20 -31.14 16.51 -10.56
C HIS A 20 -29.97 17.50 -10.75
N PRO A 21 -29.12 17.74 -9.74
CA PRO A 21 -28.07 18.78 -9.78
C PRO A 21 -27.11 18.70 -10.97
N TYR A 22 -26.91 17.51 -11.53
CA TYR A 22 -26.17 17.29 -12.78
C TYR A 22 -26.72 18.09 -13.97
N HIS A 23 -28.04 18.31 -14.06
CA HIS A 23 -28.64 19.10 -15.14
C HIS A 23 -28.17 20.55 -15.11
N TYR A 24 -27.91 21.11 -13.92
CA TYR A 24 -27.34 22.43 -13.79
C TYR A 24 -25.90 22.48 -14.31
N ALA A 25 -25.09 21.46 -14.01
CA ALA A 25 -23.74 21.33 -14.57
C ALA A 25 -23.76 21.33 -16.09
N HIS A 26 -24.69 20.57 -16.68
CA HIS A 26 -24.85 20.49 -18.14
C HIS A 26 -25.31 21.81 -18.76
N GLN A 27 -26.30 22.48 -18.16
CA GLN A 27 -26.76 23.80 -18.63
C GLN A 27 -25.64 24.85 -18.58
N LEU A 28 -24.84 24.83 -17.51
CA LEU A 28 -23.68 25.71 -17.39
C LEU A 28 -22.63 25.37 -18.46
N ALA A 29 -22.36 24.09 -18.70
CA ALA A 29 -21.45 23.63 -19.75
C ALA A 29 -21.90 24.06 -21.15
N MET A 30 -23.20 23.99 -21.47
CA MET A 30 -23.74 24.44 -22.75
C MET A 30 -23.51 25.95 -22.95
N LYS A 31 -23.88 26.78 -21.96
CA LYS A 31 -23.67 28.23 -22.00
C LYS A 31 -22.19 28.58 -22.15
N MET A 32 -21.33 27.90 -21.40
CA MET A 32 -19.87 28.09 -21.50
C MET A 32 -19.32 27.68 -22.85
N SER A 33 -19.77 26.55 -23.40
CA SER A 33 -19.36 26.05 -24.71
C SER A 33 -19.71 27.05 -25.80
N GLU A 34 -20.88 27.69 -25.72
CA GLU A 34 -21.29 28.75 -26.63
C GLU A 34 -20.41 30.00 -26.47
N CYS A 35 -20.15 30.47 -25.24
CA CYS A 35 -19.27 31.62 -25.02
C CYS A 35 -17.85 31.37 -25.54
N ILE A 36 -17.27 30.21 -25.26
CA ILE A 36 -15.92 29.84 -25.72
C ILE A 36 -15.90 29.72 -27.25
N ALA A 37 -16.92 29.12 -27.86
CA ALA A 37 -17.01 29.04 -29.32
C ALA A 37 -17.07 30.42 -29.98
N VAL A 38 -17.74 31.39 -29.36
CA VAL A 38 -17.80 32.77 -29.85
C VAL A 38 -16.45 33.49 -29.70
N ILE A 39 -15.71 33.26 -28.62
CA ILE A 39 -14.45 33.97 -28.32
C ILE A 39 -13.26 33.32 -29.06
N ASP A 40 -13.10 32.01 -28.91
CA ASP A 40 -11.93 31.25 -29.36
C ASP A 40 -12.16 30.54 -30.70
N GLY A 41 -13.36 30.67 -31.29
CA GLY A 41 -13.73 30.05 -32.57
C GLY A 41 -13.83 28.52 -32.54
N THR A 42 -13.59 27.90 -31.39
CA THR A 42 -13.59 26.44 -31.21
C THR A 42 -14.57 26.05 -30.12
N ARG A 43 -15.39 25.03 -30.41
CA ARG A 43 -16.40 24.56 -29.46
C ARG A 43 -15.80 23.48 -28.55
N PRO A 44 -15.67 23.70 -27.24
CA PRO A 44 -15.20 22.69 -26.32
C PRO A 44 -16.22 21.56 -26.19
N GLN A 45 -15.73 20.35 -25.91
CA GLN A 45 -16.58 19.18 -25.70
C GLN A 45 -17.46 19.38 -24.45
N ILE A 46 -18.78 19.46 -24.67
CA ILE A 46 -19.77 19.76 -23.63
C ILE A 46 -19.71 18.71 -22.51
N ASP A 47 -19.54 17.44 -22.85
CA ASP A 47 -19.46 16.36 -21.85
C ASP A 47 -18.27 16.54 -20.90
N GLN A 48 -17.12 16.97 -21.43
CA GLN A 48 -15.93 17.21 -20.60
C GLN A 48 -16.14 18.40 -19.67
N LEU A 49 -16.67 19.50 -20.19
CA LEU A 49 -17.00 20.67 -19.36
C LEU A 49 -18.03 20.31 -18.29
N THR A 50 -19.04 19.52 -18.65
CA THR A 50 -20.07 19.06 -17.71
C THR A 50 -19.44 18.22 -16.60
N LYS A 51 -18.54 17.27 -16.93
CA LYS A 51 -17.80 16.47 -15.94
C LYS A 51 -16.97 17.35 -15.00
N THR A 52 -16.26 18.33 -15.53
CA THR A 52 -15.42 19.24 -14.71
C THR A 52 -16.25 20.14 -13.81
N ILE A 53 -17.38 20.66 -14.29
CA ILE A 53 -18.30 21.46 -13.46
C ILE A 53 -18.91 20.58 -12.38
N TRP A 54 -19.43 19.40 -12.75
CA TRP A 54 -20.05 18.46 -11.83
C TRP A 54 -19.09 18.00 -10.73
N SER A 55 -17.84 17.72 -11.09
CA SER A 55 -16.83 17.23 -10.16
C SER A 55 -16.54 18.22 -9.03
N VAL A 56 -16.74 19.52 -9.25
CA VAL A 56 -16.63 20.57 -8.23
C VAL A 56 -17.98 20.85 -7.58
N GLN A 57 -19.03 21.05 -8.38
CA GLN A 57 -20.37 21.44 -7.94
C GLN A 57 -20.93 20.49 -6.87
N ARG A 58 -20.75 19.18 -7.03
CA ARG A 58 -21.28 18.18 -6.09
C ARG A 58 -20.78 18.36 -4.66
N HIS A 59 -19.59 18.93 -4.47
CA HIS A 59 -19.02 19.17 -3.14
C HIS A 59 -19.66 20.36 -2.43
N LEU A 60 -20.31 21.25 -3.18
CA LEU A 60 -20.97 22.45 -2.67
C LEU A 60 -22.44 22.20 -2.31
N ILE A 61 -22.98 21.01 -2.63
CA ILE A 61 -24.39 20.70 -2.40
C ILE A 61 -24.54 20.10 -0.99
N PRO A 62 -25.29 20.77 -0.09
CA PRO A 62 -25.59 20.23 1.24
C PRO A 62 -26.42 18.95 1.14
N SER A 63 -26.24 18.02 2.08
CA SER A 63 -27.04 16.77 2.16
C SER A 63 -26.97 15.85 0.93
N LEU A 64 -26.03 16.04 0.00
CA LEU A 64 -25.88 15.15 -1.15
C LEU A 64 -25.23 13.82 -0.73
N ARG A 65 -25.86 12.70 -1.07
CA ARG A 65 -25.33 11.35 -0.80
C ARG A 65 -24.48 10.86 -1.97
N PRO A 66 -23.27 10.31 -1.73
CA PRO A 66 -22.46 9.67 -2.77
C PRO A 66 -23.24 8.66 -3.61
N GLU A 67 -24.07 7.82 -2.98
CA GLU A 67 -24.85 6.78 -3.65
C GLU A 67 -25.87 7.32 -4.65
N GLU A 68 -26.44 8.49 -4.36
CA GLU A 68 -27.51 9.13 -5.12
C GLU A 68 -26.97 10.11 -6.18
N SER A 69 -25.64 10.31 -6.22
CA SER A 69 -24.98 11.37 -6.99
C SER A 69 -24.21 10.89 -8.22
N LYS A 70 -24.31 9.60 -8.58
CA LYS A 70 -23.58 9.04 -9.71
C LYS A 70 -23.91 9.83 -10.97
N SER A 71 -22.91 10.48 -11.58
CA SER A 71 -23.12 11.17 -12.84
C SER A 71 -23.25 10.13 -13.96
N PRO A 72 -24.15 10.33 -14.94
CA PRO A 72 -24.28 9.46 -16.11
C PRO A 72 -22.99 9.35 -16.93
N CYS A 73 -22.01 10.21 -16.67
CA CYS A 73 -20.73 10.24 -17.39
C CYS A 73 -19.53 9.90 -16.48
N ASP A 74 -19.77 9.45 -15.24
CA ASP A 74 -18.72 8.97 -14.34
C ASP A 74 -18.40 7.49 -14.66
N ASP A 75 -17.57 7.26 -15.67
CA ASP A 75 -17.02 5.93 -15.99
C ASP A 75 -15.80 5.65 -15.10
N TYR A 76 -16.04 5.06 -13.93
CA TYR A 76 -14.98 4.67 -13.00
C TYR A 76 -14.28 3.40 -13.48
N ASP A 77 -13.04 3.52 -13.94
CA ASP A 77 -12.20 2.39 -14.35
C ASP A 77 -11.05 2.12 -13.34
N PRO A 78 -10.24 1.07 -13.55
CA PRO A 78 -9.09 0.78 -12.68
C PRO A 78 -8.06 1.92 -12.59
N ILE A 79 -7.92 2.75 -13.64
CA ILE A 79 -6.99 3.88 -13.65
C ILE A 79 -7.52 4.99 -12.74
N ASP A 80 -8.82 5.26 -12.74
CA ASP A 80 -9.44 6.20 -11.81
C ASP A 80 -9.18 5.80 -10.36
N ARG A 81 -9.26 4.50 -10.03
CA ARG A 81 -8.93 3.99 -8.70
C ARG A 81 -7.47 4.26 -8.34
N LEU A 82 -6.54 4.03 -9.27
CA LEU A 82 -5.12 4.29 -9.07
C LEU A 82 -4.82 5.78 -8.91
N ILE A 83 -5.44 6.63 -9.74
CA ILE A 83 -5.35 8.10 -9.64
C ILE A 83 -5.83 8.57 -8.28
N ALA A 84 -7.03 8.16 -7.86
CA ALA A 84 -7.61 8.56 -6.59
C ALA A 84 -6.76 8.09 -5.41
N LYS A 85 -6.30 6.83 -5.41
CA LYS A 85 -5.38 6.30 -4.40
C LYS A 85 -4.11 7.15 -4.28
N THR A 86 -3.43 7.37 -5.41
CA THR A 86 -2.16 8.12 -5.46
C THR A 86 -2.34 9.58 -5.02
N LEU A 87 -3.44 10.22 -5.45
CA LEU A 87 -3.78 11.59 -5.04
C LEU A 87 -3.97 11.69 -3.52
N LEU A 88 -4.71 10.76 -2.93
CA LEU A 88 -4.97 10.75 -1.49
C LEU A 88 -3.70 10.50 -0.67
N GLU A 89 -2.79 9.66 -1.17
CA GLU A 89 -1.47 9.45 -0.56
C GLU A 89 -0.60 10.72 -0.59
N ILE A 90 -0.55 11.41 -1.74
CA ILE A 90 0.20 12.68 -1.87
C ILE A 90 -0.38 13.73 -0.93
N THR A 91 -1.70 13.90 -0.92
CA THR A 91 -2.37 14.92 -0.07
C THR A 91 -2.33 14.59 1.42
N ALA A 92 -2.18 13.33 1.81
CA ALA A 92 -1.93 12.95 3.19
C ALA A 92 -0.54 13.39 3.66
N ARG A 93 0.49 13.25 2.82
CA ARG A 93 1.87 13.66 3.14
C ARG A 93 2.09 15.17 2.99
N HIS A 94 1.41 15.80 2.05
CA HIS A 94 1.58 17.22 1.70
C HIS A 94 0.22 17.95 1.65
N PRO A 95 -0.40 18.22 2.81
CA PRO A 95 -1.79 18.71 2.88
C PRO A 95 -2.01 20.15 2.41
N HIS A 96 -0.94 20.90 2.09
CA HIS A 96 -1.01 22.29 1.63
C HIS A 96 -0.57 22.46 0.17
N MET A 97 -0.48 21.36 -0.60
CA MET A 97 -0.15 21.47 -2.01
C MET A 97 -1.23 22.24 -2.78
N THR A 98 -0.77 23.12 -3.67
CA THR A 98 -1.64 23.75 -4.65
C THR A 98 -2.11 22.73 -5.68
N GLN A 99 -3.25 22.97 -6.32
CA GLN A 99 -3.79 22.07 -7.34
C GLN A 99 -2.78 21.79 -8.47
N THR A 100 -2.05 22.82 -8.92
CA THR A 100 -1.00 22.68 -9.94
C THR A 100 0.14 21.78 -9.49
N ALA A 101 0.63 21.97 -8.26
CA ALA A 101 1.70 21.14 -7.70
C ALA A 101 1.24 19.70 -7.51
N LEU A 102 0.01 19.50 -7.02
CA LEU A 102 -0.60 18.18 -6.85
C LEU A 102 -0.74 17.46 -8.19
N SER A 103 -1.20 18.16 -9.23
CA SER A 103 -1.29 17.62 -10.59
C SER A 103 0.07 17.25 -11.17
N GLY A 104 1.11 18.06 -10.93
CA GLY A 104 2.49 17.76 -11.31
C GLY A 104 3.02 16.49 -10.64
N ALA A 105 2.93 16.41 -9.31
CA ALA A 105 3.40 15.27 -8.53
C ALA A 105 2.66 13.97 -8.90
N LEU A 106 1.35 14.04 -9.10
CA LEU A 106 0.55 12.89 -9.51
C LEU A 106 0.92 12.37 -10.91
N ARG A 107 1.17 13.27 -11.88
CA ARG A 107 1.67 12.87 -13.21
C ARG A 107 3.02 12.18 -13.13
N GLU A 108 3.94 12.74 -12.34
CA GLU A 108 5.28 12.16 -12.16
C GLU A 108 5.18 10.76 -11.54
N GLN A 109 4.41 10.61 -10.47
CA GLN A 109 4.24 9.33 -9.79
C GLN A 109 3.59 8.28 -10.69
N LEU A 110 2.53 8.63 -11.43
CA LEU A 110 1.89 7.70 -12.37
C LEU A 110 2.80 7.32 -13.55
N ARG A 111 3.64 8.23 -14.05
CA ARG A 111 4.65 7.89 -15.07
C ARG A 111 5.71 6.93 -14.53
N MET A 112 6.15 7.11 -13.29
CA MET A 112 7.06 6.15 -12.65
C MET A 112 6.40 4.78 -12.47
N LEU A 113 5.14 4.75 -12.04
CA LEU A 113 4.35 3.52 -11.90
C LEU A 113 4.13 2.81 -13.24
N LYS A 114 3.87 3.55 -14.32
CA LYS A 114 3.73 3.00 -15.68
C LYS A 114 4.96 2.20 -16.12
N GLN A 115 6.16 2.62 -15.73
CA GLN A 115 7.41 1.96 -16.09
C GLN A 115 7.76 0.78 -15.16
N LEU A 116 7.03 0.58 -14.07
CA LEU A 116 7.38 -0.39 -13.04
C LEU A 116 7.29 -1.84 -13.52
N PRO A 117 6.23 -2.28 -14.24
CA PRO A 117 6.13 -3.68 -14.66
C PRO A 117 7.26 -4.08 -15.62
N GLN A 118 7.62 -3.24 -16.59
CA GLN A 118 8.78 -3.49 -17.48
C GLN A 118 10.10 -3.70 -16.72
N LYS A 119 10.28 -3.00 -15.59
CA LYS A 119 11.48 -3.11 -14.75
C LYS A 119 11.50 -4.41 -13.93
N ILE A 120 10.35 -5.07 -13.79
CA ILE A 120 10.18 -6.31 -13.05
C ILE A 120 9.82 -7.40 -14.07
N VAL A 121 10.84 -8.00 -14.67
CA VAL A 121 10.66 -9.09 -15.65
C VAL A 121 9.75 -10.17 -15.04
N GLU A 122 8.74 -10.60 -15.80
CA GLU A 122 7.73 -11.57 -15.38
C GLU A 122 8.37 -12.84 -14.79
N GLU A 123 9.45 -13.33 -15.40
CA GLU A 123 10.22 -14.50 -14.94
C GLU A 123 10.82 -14.35 -13.54
N LYS A 124 11.04 -13.13 -13.04
CA LYS A 124 11.63 -12.86 -11.72
C LYS A 124 10.69 -12.12 -10.78
N ARG A 125 9.45 -11.90 -11.19
CA ARG A 125 8.45 -11.13 -10.44
C ARG A 125 8.25 -11.71 -9.04
N THR A 126 7.94 -13.00 -8.92
CA THR A 126 7.73 -13.67 -7.64
C THR A 126 8.95 -13.60 -6.74
N ALA A 127 10.15 -13.80 -7.29
CA ALA A 127 11.39 -13.75 -6.53
C ALA A 127 11.67 -12.34 -6.00
N ILE A 128 11.49 -11.30 -6.82
CA ILE A 128 11.67 -9.90 -6.39
C ILE A 128 10.66 -9.54 -5.30
N LEU A 129 9.38 -9.83 -5.51
CA LEU A 129 8.32 -9.50 -4.54
C LEU A 129 8.51 -10.25 -3.22
N SER A 130 8.78 -11.55 -3.27
CA SER A 130 9.05 -12.37 -2.08
C SER A 130 10.26 -11.86 -1.32
N THR A 131 11.30 -11.42 -2.05
CA THR A 131 12.49 -10.85 -1.44
C THR A 131 12.21 -9.50 -0.78
N LEU A 132 11.41 -8.64 -1.40
CA LEU A 132 11.01 -7.36 -0.80
C LEU A 132 10.23 -7.56 0.50
N VAL A 133 9.30 -8.52 0.52
CA VAL A 133 8.57 -8.90 1.74
C VAL A 133 9.55 -9.44 2.78
N ALA A 134 10.43 -10.36 2.41
CA ALA A 134 11.41 -10.91 3.33
C ALA A 134 12.36 -9.85 3.90
N ASP A 135 12.78 -8.88 3.10
CA ASP A 135 13.65 -7.78 3.51
C ASP A 135 12.94 -6.83 4.49
N ALA A 136 11.71 -6.40 4.19
CA ALA A 136 10.92 -5.58 5.11
C ALA A 136 10.67 -6.26 6.46
N PHE A 137 10.55 -7.60 6.45
CA PHE A 137 10.38 -8.41 7.65
C PHE A 137 11.70 -8.87 8.27
N SER A 138 12.85 -8.65 7.62
CA SER A 138 14.15 -9.09 8.12
C SER A 138 14.53 -8.39 9.44
N ALA A 139 14.05 -7.17 9.65
CA ALA A 139 14.12 -6.50 10.96
C ALA A 139 13.41 -7.29 12.09
N ARG A 140 12.38 -8.10 11.76
CA ARG A 140 11.75 -9.05 12.71
C ARG A 140 12.62 -10.28 13.00
N LEU A 141 13.63 -10.57 12.18
CA LEU A 141 14.56 -11.67 12.41
C LEU A 141 15.62 -11.33 13.47
N HIS A 142 15.99 -10.05 13.59
CA HIS A 142 17.14 -9.61 14.39
C HIS A 142 17.04 -9.67 15.93
N PRO A 143 15.87 -9.76 16.61
CA PRO A 143 15.87 -9.80 18.07
C PRO A 143 16.01 -11.21 18.70
N ASN A 144 15.88 -12.31 17.95
CA ASN A 144 15.90 -13.67 18.52
C ASN A 144 17.19 -14.42 18.18
N LEU A 145 18.09 -14.58 19.16
CA LEU A 145 19.31 -15.39 19.11
C LEU A 145 19.09 -16.81 18.54
N GLU A 146 17.90 -17.38 18.79
CA GLU A 146 17.50 -18.68 18.26
C GLU A 146 17.47 -18.71 16.73
N ARG A 147 17.09 -17.61 16.06
CA ARG A 147 16.93 -17.51 14.59
C ARG A 147 18.23 -17.32 13.84
N GLU A 148 19.20 -16.64 14.44
CA GLU A 148 20.56 -16.56 13.86
C GLU A 148 21.17 -17.95 13.70
N ALA A 149 20.82 -18.91 14.56
CA ALA A 149 21.28 -20.29 14.45
C ALA A 149 20.71 -21.04 13.22
N ALA A 150 19.57 -20.61 12.66
CA ALA A 150 19.00 -21.20 11.45
C ALA A 150 19.69 -20.73 10.16
N LEU A 151 20.25 -19.51 10.14
CA LEU A 151 20.84 -18.91 8.93
C LEU A 151 21.99 -19.73 8.34
N PRO A 152 22.97 -20.24 9.12
CA PRO A 152 24.03 -21.10 8.58
C PRO A 152 23.49 -22.36 7.90
N PHE A 153 22.46 -22.98 8.48
CA PHE A 153 21.81 -24.16 7.91
C PHE A 153 21.12 -23.83 6.58
N LEU A 154 20.31 -22.76 6.54
CA LEU A 154 19.61 -22.33 5.34
C LEU A 154 20.59 -21.95 4.23
N ARG A 155 21.64 -21.19 4.56
CA ARG A 155 22.70 -20.81 3.62
C ARG A 155 23.42 -22.03 3.04
N GLN A 156 23.81 -22.98 3.89
CA GLN A 156 24.44 -24.22 3.44
C GLN A 156 23.52 -25.00 2.49
N GLN A 157 22.23 -25.10 2.79
CA GLN A 157 21.24 -25.78 1.96
C GLN A 157 21.02 -25.08 0.62
N LEU A 158 20.95 -23.75 0.59
CA LEU A 158 20.85 -22.96 -0.64
C LEU A 158 22.09 -23.12 -1.52
N GLU A 159 23.29 -23.12 -0.93
CA GLU A 159 24.54 -23.36 -1.65
C GLU A 159 24.57 -24.77 -2.26
N TRP A 160 24.19 -25.78 -1.50
CA TRP A 160 24.17 -27.16 -2.00
C TRP A 160 23.14 -27.34 -3.11
N THR A 161 21.96 -26.74 -2.96
CA THR A 161 20.90 -26.77 -3.96
C THR A 161 21.34 -26.06 -5.24
N SER A 162 21.95 -24.87 -5.13
CA SER A 162 22.39 -24.08 -6.29
C SER A 162 23.54 -24.75 -7.04
N ARG A 163 24.43 -25.48 -6.34
CA ARG A 163 25.48 -26.28 -6.99
C ARG A 163 24.94 -27.52 -7.70
N ALA A 164 23.97 -28.21 -7.08
CA ALA A 164 23.37 -29.41 -7.65
C ALA A 164 22.42 -29.09 -8.82
N TYR A 165 21.70 -27.98 -8.74
CA TYR A 165 20.71 -27.53 -9.72
C TYR A 165 20.86 -26.03 -10.02
N PRO A 166 21.80 -25.63 -10.89
CA PRO A 166 22.07 -24.22 -11.19
C PRO A 166 20.87 -23.46 -11.79
N HIS A 167 20.02 -24.16 -12.54
CA HIS A 167 18.84 -23.60 -13.21
C HIS A 167 17.54 -23.77 -12.41
N LEU A 168 17.62 -24.23 -11.15
CA LEU A 168 16.43 -24.37 -10.33
C LEU A 168 15.90 -22.99 -9.96
N ASP A 169 14.63 -22.75 -10.26
CA ASP A 169 13.94 -21.52 -9.90
C ASP A 169 13.97 -21.26 -8.38
N SER A 170 14.06 -19.98 -8.02
CA SER A 170 14.18 -19.53 -6.63
C SER A 170 13.00 -19.97 -5.76
N GLU A 171 11.79 -19.98 -6.31
CA GLU A 171 10.60 -20.43 -5.58
C GLU A 171 10.68 -21.92 -5.26
N LYS A 172 11.16 -22.74 -6.20
CA LYS A 172 11.41 -24.17 -5.98
C LYS A 172 12.50 -24.40 -4.94
N LYS A 173 13.55 -23.57 -4.91
CA LYS A 173 14.58 -23.62 -3.85
C LYS A 173 13.93 -23.36 -2.49
N VAL A 174 13.11 -22.32 -2.36
CA VAL A 174 12.44 -21.97 -1.09
C VAL A 174 11.49 -23.07 -0.64
N ARG A 175 10.60 -23.56 -1.52
CA ARG A 175 9.68 -24.66 -1.18
C ARG A 175 10.41 -25.91 -0.69
N ARG A 176 11.53 -26.27 -1.33
CA ARG A 176 12.40 -27.37 -0.87
C ARG A 176 12.93 -27.12 0.55
N LEU A 177 13.42 -25.92 0.82
CA LEU A 177 14.00 -25.58 2.12
C LEU A 177 12.97 -25.53 3.24
N VAL A 178 11.77 -24.99 2.99
CA VAL A 178 10.65 -25.01 3.94
C VAL A 178 10.31 -26.45 4.31
N GLY A 179 10.07 -27.33 3.32
CA GLY A 179 9.78 -28.74 3.59
C GLY A 179 10.92 -29.50 4.29
N LEU A 180 12.18 -29.12 4.04
CA LEU A 180 13.32 -29.68 4.77
C LEU A 180 13.40 -29.21 6.21
N TYR A 181 13.00 -27.97 6.48
CA TYR A 181 12.93 -27.41 7.82
C TYR A 181 11.84 -28.11 8.63
N ASP A 182 10.66 -28.34 8.02
CA ASP A 182 9.58 -29.10 8.64
C ASP A 182 10.03 -30.54 8.98
N LEU A 183 10.71 -31.21 8.05
CA LEU A 183 11.29 -32.53 8.30
C LEU A 183 12.34 -32.51 9.42
N ALA A 184 13.17 -31.46 9.50
CA ALA A 184 14.20 -31.33 10.52
C ALA A 184 13.62 -31.33 11.95
N HIS A 185 12.42 -30.76 12.13
CA HIS A 185 11.73 -30.75 13.43
C HIS A 185 11.16 -32.10 13.85
N LEU A 186 10.95 -33.01 12.89
CA LEU A 186 10.46 -34.36 13.15
C LEU A 186 11.59 -35.38 13.34
N LEU A 187 12.85 -34.94 13.28
CA LEU A 187 13.99 -35.83 13.44
C LEU A 187 14.10 -36.35 14.88
N PRO A 188 14.44 -37.64 15.06
CA PRO A 188 14.82 -38.17 16.37
C PRO A 188 15.97 -37.35 16.93
N LYS A 189 15.96 -37.03 18.23
CA LYS A 189 17.03 -36.22 18.86
C LYS A 189 18.09 -37.08 19.55
N ASP A 190 17.78 -38.35 19.79
CA ASP A 190 18.55 -39.22 20.68
C ASP A 190 19.39 -40.29 19.94
N LEU A 191 19.55 -40.18 18.61
CA LEU A 191 20.37 -41.13 17.86
C LEU A 191 21.85 -40.95 18.18
N THR A 192 22.53 -42.06 18.45
CA THR A 192 23.99 -42.11 18.57
C THR A 192 24.65 -42.03 17.19
N GLU A 193 25.95 -41.70 17.15
CA GLU A 193 26.69 -41.68 15.89
C GLU A 193 26.72 -43.06 15.21
N ASP A 194 26.85 -44.14 15.99
CA ASP A 194 26.84 -45.52 15.49
C ASP A 194 25.50 -45.90 14.86
N GLN A 195 24.38 -45.49 15.47
CA GLN A 195 23.04 -45.71 14.91
C GLN A 195 22.87 -44.95 13.60
N LEU A 196 23.38 -43.71 13.54
CA LEU A 196 23.33 -42.90 12.33
C LEU A 196 24.18 -43.51 11.21
N ASP A 197 25.34 -44.10 11.52
CA ASP A 197 26.16 -44.84 10.56
C ASP A 197 25.43 -46.04 9.94
N GLN A 198 24.76 -46.84 10.76
CA GLN A 198 23.94 -47.97 10.29
C GLN A 198 22.81 -47.49 9.36
N ILE A 199 22.13 -46.40 9.75
CA ILE A 199 21.07 -45.79 8.94
C ILE A 199 21.64 -45.31 7.60
N LEU A 200 22.79 -44.63 7.59
CA LEU A 200 23.45 -44.20 6.37
C LEU A 200 23.86 -45.38 5.48
N ALA A 201 24.44 -46.44 6.05
CA ALA A 201 24.78 -47.67 5.32
C ALA A 201 23.53 -48.27 4.63
N SER A 202 22.40 -48.33 5.33
CA SER A 202 21.13 -48.79 4.74
C SER A 202 20.65 -47.94 3.55
N LEU A 203 20.96 -46.62 3.52
CA LEU A 203 20.61 -45.74 2.41
C LEU A 203 21.47 -45.98 1.15
N TYR A 204 22.66 -46.56 1.28
CA TYR A 204 23.50 -46.98 0.14
C TYR A 204 23.25 -48.44 -0.27
N GLY A 205 22.27 -49.11 0.35
CA GLY A 205 21.87 -50.47 -0.02
C GLY A 205 22.78 -51.57 0.54
N THR A 206 23.64 -51.25 1.51
CA THR A 206 24.55 -52.23 2.13
C THR A 206 23.91 -53.02 3.26
N GLU A 207 22.76 -52.58 3.81
CA GLU A 207 22.06 -53.24 4.93
C GLU A 207 20.53 -53.23 4.76
N LYS A 208 19.81 -54.14 5.46
CA LYS A 208 18.34 -54.21 5.43
C LYS A 208 17.72 -53.02 6.16
N ARG A 209 16.75 -52.35 5.52
CA ARG A 209 15.90 -51.32 6.17
C ARG A 209 15.07 -51.96 7.29
N SER A 210 15.31 -51.57 8.53
CA SER A 210 14.45 -51.94 9.68
C SER A 210 14.09 -50.69 10.47
N ASP A 211 12.81 -50.50 10.79
CA ASP A 211 12.18 -49.48 11.66
C ASP A 211 12.85 -48.09 11.73
N ILE A 212 13.31 -47.54 10.60
CA ILE A 212 13.83 -46.16 10.54
C ILE A 212 12.65 -45.21 10.32
N PRO A 213 12.52 -44.12 11.11
CA PRO A 213 11.50 -43.09 10.89
C PRO A 213 11.52 -42.56 9.45
N GLN A 214 10.35 -42.47 8.83
CA GLN A 214 10.22 -42.09 7.42
C GLN A 214 10.74 -40.67 7.17
N GLU A 215 10.59 -39.77 8.14
CA GLU A 215 11.04 -38.39 8.14
C GLU A 215 12.56 -38.30 8.08
N LEU A 216 13.26 -39.14 8.87
CA LEU A 216 14.71 -39.24 8.85
C LEU A 216 15.22 -39.80 7.52
N ILE A 217 14.59 -40.85 6.99
CA ILE A 217 14.92 -41.36 5.64
C ILE A 217 14.73 -40.27 4.60
N SER A 218 13.63 -39.52 4.67
CA SER A 218 13.26 -38.50 3.69
C SER A 218 14.23 -37.31 3.75
N PHE A 219 14.57 -36.84 4.95
CA PHE A 219 15.57 -35.79 5.18
C PHE A 219 16.96 -36.19 4.66
N LEU A 220 17.45 -37.37 5.03
CA LEU A 220 18.76 -37.84 4.61
C LEU A 220 18.81 -38.11 3.10
N SER A 221 17.77 -38.71 2.53
CA SER A 221 17.68 -38.99 1.08
C SER A 221 17.63 -37.69 0.27
N ALA A 222 16.84 -36.70 0.70
CA ALA A 222 16.74 -35.40 0.02
C ALA A 222 18.07 -34.63 0.01
N ASN A 223 18.95 -34.86 0.99
CA ASN A 223 20.28 -34.27 1.05
C ASN A 223 21.34 -35.11 0.35
N LYS A 224 21.23 -36.45 0.40
CA LYS A 224 22.09 -37.38 -0.33
C LYS A 224 22.07 -37.08 -1.83
N VAL A 225 20.89 -36.91 -2.42
CA VAL A 225 20.72 -36.57 -3.84
C VAL A 225 21.48 -35.28 -4.22
N LEU A 226 21.49 -34.26 -3.35
CA LEU A 226 22.27 -33.04 -3.62
C LEU A 226 23.78 -33.30 -3.65
N LEU A 227 24.27 -34.11 -2.70
CA LEU A 227 25.70 -34.39 -2.57
C LEU A 227 26.19 -35.33 -3.68
N GLU A 228 25.34 -36.26 -4.12
CA GLU A 228 25.59 -37.12 -5.29
C GLU A 228 25.72 -36.30 -6.58
N LYS A 229 24.78 -35.37 -6.82
CA LYS A 229 24.83 -34.48 -7.99
C LYS A 229 26.05 -33.57 -8.02
N GLN A 230 26.68 -33.32 -6.87
CA GLN A 230 27.93 -32.58 -6.78
C GLN A 230 29.19 -33.45 -7.02
N GLY A 231 29.04 -34.73 -7.38
CA GLY A 231 30.16 -35.63 -7.71
C GLY A 231 31.02 -36.03 -6.51
N ARG A 232 30.47 -36.01 -5.29
CA ARG A 232 31.22 -36.32 -4.07
C ARG A 232 31.30 -37.82 -3.82
N SER A 233 32.41 -38.31 -3.26
CA SER A 233 32.55 -39.72 -2.86
C SER A 233 31.61 -40.09 -1.71
N GLU A 234 31.16 -41.34 -1.65
CA GLU A 234 30.23 -41.86 -0.62
C GLU A 234 30.71 -41.60 0.82
N LYS A 235 32.02 -41.74 1.07
CA LYS A 235 32.64 -41.42 2.38
C LYS A 235 32.45 -39.94 2.75
N THR A 236 32.63 -39.05 1.77
CA THR A 236 32.44 -37.61 1.98
C THR A 236 30.95 -37.27 2.15
N GLN A 237 30.08 -37.93 1.39
CA GLN A 237 28.64 -37.75 1.49
C GLN A 237 28.14 -38.14 2.89
N SER A 238 28.52 -39.32 3.38
CA SER A 238 28.13 -39.84 4.70
C SER A 238 28.57 -38.90 5.83
N SER A 239 29.83 -38.44 5.81
CA SER A 239 30.32 -37.46 6.78
C SER A 239 29.53 -36.14 6.78
N LYS A 240 29.18 -35.62 5.59
CA LYS A 240 28.38 -34.39 5.45
C LYS A 240 26.93 -34.58 5.91
N LEU A 241 26.34 -35.74 5.64
CA LEU A 241 24.99 -36.08 6.09
C LEU A 241 24.93 -36.19 7.61
N LYS A 242 25.94 -36.77 8.27
CA LYS A 242 26.04 -36.77 9.74
C LYS A 242 26.09 -35.36 10.31
N GLN A 243 26.98 -34.52 9.79
CA GLN A 243 27.10 -33.12 10.23
C GLN A 243 25.78 -32.36 10.06
N LEU A 244 25.08 -32.61 8.95
CA LEU A 244 23.80 -32.00 8.68
C LEU A 244 22.70 -32.47 9.64
N TYR A 245 22.65 -33.77 9.97
CA TYR A 245 21.72 -34.28 10.97
C TYR A 245 21.94 -33.60 12.33
N PHE A 246 23.19 -33.54 12.81
CA PHE A 246 23.50 -32.92 14.09
C PHE A 246 23.28 -31.41 14.13
N SER A 247 23.34 -30.72 12.98
CA SER A 247 22.92 -29.32 12.89
C SER A 247 21.41 -29.17 12.84
N ALA A 248 20.71 -30.04 12.11
CA ALA A 248 19.26 -30.03 11.94
C ALA A 248 18.50 -30.23 13.25
N ILE A 249 18.92 -31.18 14.10
CA ILE A 249 18.26 -31.44 15.39
C ILE A 249 18.39 -30.27 16.39
N LYS A 250 19.29 -29.32 16.12
CA LYS A 250 19.53 -28.11 16.93
C LYS A 250 18.81 -26.88 16.37
N LEU A 251 18.04 -27.01 15.29
CA LEU A 251 17.34 -25.88 14.69
C LEU A 251 16.25 -25.35 15.64
N PRO A 252 16.08 -24.02 15.71
CA PRO A 252 15.01 -23.40 16.50
C PRO A 252 13.64 -23.71 15.90
N ASN A 253 12.60 -23.75 16.72
CA ASN A 253 11.23 -23.98 16.23
C ASN A 253 10.67 -22.69 15.59
N LEU A 254 10.71 -22.58 14.27
CA LEU A 254 10.24 -21.42 13.52
C LEU A 254 8.92 -21.71 12.81
N GLY A 255 8.04 -20.72 12.76
CA GLY A 255 6.84 -20.81 11.93
C GLY A 255 7.18 -20.81 10.43
N GLU A 256 6.29 -21.34 9.60
CA GLU A 256 6.48 -21.43 8.15
C GLU A 256 6.87 -20.09 7.50
N ASP A 257 6.17 -19.01 7.85
CA ASP A 257 6.47 -17.66 7.36
C ASP A 257 7.87 -17.19 7.78
N GLU A 258 8.32 -17.54 8.98
CA GLU A 258 9.63 -17.15 9.48
C GLU A 258 10.75 -17.87 8.73
N VAL A 259 10.53 -19.15 8.38
CA VAL A 259 11.44 -19.92 7.52
C VAL A 259 11.46 -19.34 6.12
N LYS A 260 10.30 -18.98 5.54
CA LYS A 260 10.21 -18.32 4.23
C LYS A 260 10.97 -16.99 4.21
N ILE A 261 10.74 -16.13 5.21
CA ILE A 261 11.41 -14.84 5.36
C ILE A 261 12.92 -15.04 5.46
N ALA A 262 13.39 -15.93 6.35
CA ALA A 262 14.82 -16.20 6.51
C ALA A 262 15.46 -16.77 5.23
N THR A 263 14.75 -17.66 4.53
CA THR A 263 15.22 -18.28 3.30
C THR A 263 15.32 -17.27 2.15
N TRP A 264 14.27 -16.48 1.91
CA TRP A 264 14.27 -15.44 0.88
C TRP A 264 15.29 -14.34 1.18
N HIS A 265 15.44 -13.94 2.44
CA HIS A 265 16.46 -12.98 2.86
C HIS A 265 17.88 -13.52 2.57
N THR A 266 18.16 -14.77 2.95
CA THR A 266 19.46 -15.40 2.67
C THR A 266 19.70 -15.53 1.16
N LEU A 267 18.68 -15.92 0.39
CA LEU A 267 18.77 -16.04 -1.06
C LEU A 267 19.06 -14.69 -1.73
N SER A 268 18.43 -13.61 -1.25
CA SER A 268 18.68 -12.25 -1.71
C SER A 268 20.14 -11.84 -1.55
N GLN A 269 20.71 -12.08 -0.36
CA GLN A 269 22.12 -11.79 -0.07
C GLN A 269 23.07 -12.60 -0.96
N MET A 270 22.70 -13.84 -1.32
CA MET A 270 23.50 -14.70 -2.17
C MET A 270 23.42 -14.32 -3.66
N GLU A 271 22.24 -13.94 -4.15
CA GLU A 271 21.97 -13.75 -5.58
C GLU A 271 21.89 -12.26 -6.00
N GLY A 272 21.94 -11.32 -5.05
CA GLY A 272 21.82 -9.88 -5.30
C GLY A 272 20.49 -9.52 -5.97
N LEU A 273 19.38 -10.09 -5.50
CA LEU A 273 18.07 -9.95 -6.17
C LEU A 273 17.55 -8.52 -6.14
N LEU A 274 17.63 -7.86 -4.97
CA LEU A 274 17.18 -6.46 -4.82
C LEU A 274 18.16 -5.45 -5.43
N GLU A 275 19.46 -5.76 -5.46
CA GLU A 275 20.49 -4.88 -6.05
C GLU A 275 20.27 -4.63 -7.55
N LYS A 276 19.57 -5.56 -8.22
CA LYS A 276 19.20 -5.46 -9.64
C LYS A 276 17.98 -4.58 -9.87
N LEU A 277 17.21 -4.28 -8.83
CA LEU A 277 16.01 -3.47 -8.93
C LEU A 277 16.38 -1.98 -8.89
N PRO A 278 15.95 -1.16 -9.87
CA PRO A 278 16.21 0.28 -9.82
C PRO A 278 15.66 0.90 -8.53
N TYR A 279 16.43 1.81 -7.91
CA TYR A 279 16.09 2.41 -6.62
C TYR A 279 14.65 2.95 -6.56
N ASN A 280 14.21 3.69 -7.59
CA ASN A 280 12.86 4.25 -7.65
C ASN A 280 11.77 3.17 -7.74
N ALA A 281 12.05 2.05 -8.41
CA ALA A 281 11.13 0.92 -8.49
C ALA A 281 10.99 0.24 -7.12
N GLY A 282 12.12 0.00 -6.43
CA GLY A 282 12.13 -0.50 -5.06
C GLY A 282 11.31 0.38 -4.12
N LYS A 283 11.54 1.70 -4.15
CA LYS A 283 10.81 2.67 -3.30
C LYS A 283 9.29 2.59 -3.48
N LEU A 284 8.81 2.45 -4.72
CA LEU A 284 7.36 2.34 -5.00
C LEU A 284 6.77 1.02 -4.50
N LEU A 285 7.51 -0.08 -4.60
CA LEU A 285 7.07 -1.39 -4.10
C LEU A 285 7.09 -1.46 -2.58
N TYR A 286 8.12 -0.91 -1.91
CA TYR A 286 8.14 -0.80 -0.45
C TYR A 286 6.98 0.05 0.07
N ALA A 287 6.68 1.17 -0.60
CA ALA A 287 5.52 1.99 -0.24
C ALA A 287 4.22 1.18 -0.33
N GLU A 288 4.03 0.40 -1.40
CA GLU A 288 2.86 -0.47 -1.51
C GLU A 288 2.83 -1.56 -0.43
N LEU A 289 3.97 -2.23 -0.20
CA LEU A 289 4.10 -3.24 0.85
C LEU A 289 3.74 -2.67 2.22
N TYR A 290 4.21 -1.47 2.55
CA TYR A 290 3.89 -0.79 3.80
C TYR A 290 2.40 -0.47 3.90
N HIS A 291 1.75 -0.05 2.82
CA HIS A 291 0.28 0.12 2.83
C HIS A 291 -0.44 -1.19 3.15
N GLN A 292 -0.03 -2.31 2.53
CA GLN A 292 -0.62 -3.63 2.81
C GLN A 292 -0.39 -4.06 4.26
N LEU A 293 0.80 -3.77 4.82
CA LEU A 293 1.12 -4.07 6.21
C LEU A 293 0.33 -3.24 7.20
N ILE A 294 0.13 -1.96 6.93
CA ILE A 294 -0.63 -1.07 7.80
C ILE A 294 -2.10 -1.49 7.84
N ASP A 295 -2.67 -1.82 6.69
CA ASP A 295 -4.08 -2.24 6.59
C ASP A 295 -4.30 -3.66 7.15
N HIS A 296 -3.31 -4.55 7.00
CA HIS A 296 -3.35 -5.96 7.42
C HIS A 296 -2.10 -6.37 8.21
N PRO A 297 -1.92 -5.89 9.45
CA PRO A 297 -0.66 -6.08 10.19
C PRO A 297 -0.41 -7.52 10.65
N ALA A 298 -1.44 -8.37 10.66
CA ALA A 298 -1.37 -9.79 10.94
C ALA A 298 -1.31 -10.67 9.67
N ALA A 299 -1.16 -10.06 8.48
CA ALA A 299 -1.08 -10.80 7.23
C ALA A 299 0.11 -11.77 7.21
N SER A 300 -0.08 -12.93 6.58
CA SER A 300 0.98 -13.88 6.32
C SER A 300 1.92 -13.40 5.20
N PHE A 301 3.08 -14.03 5.10
CA PHE A 301 4.05 -13.78 4.03
C PHE A 301 3.40 -13.92 2.64
N ASP A 302 2.72 -15.05 2.40
CA ASP A 302 2.11 -15.35 1.10
C ASP A 302 1.00 -14.36 0.73
N TYR A 303 0.22 -13.91 1.71
CA TYR A 303 -0.82 -12.89 1.49
C TYR A 303 -0.21 -11.59 0.97
N LEU A 304 0.90 -11.13 1.56
CA LEU A 304 1.54 -9.88 1.17
C LEU A 304 2.17 -9.98 -0.23
N VAL A 305 2.79 -11.12 -0.53
CA VAL A 305 3.32 -11.40 -1.88
C VAL A 305 2.18 -11.38 -2.91
N ASP A 306 1.05 -12.03 -2.64
CA ASP A 306 -0.13 -12.03 -3.50
C ASP A 306 -0.72 -10.62 -3.72
N LYS A 307 -0.78 -9.79 -2.68
CA LYS A 307 -1.21 -8.39 -2.81
C LYS A 307 -0.28 -7.57 -3.68
N LEU A 308 1.04 -7.76 -3.55
CA LEU A 308 2.00 -7.10 -4.43
C LEU A 308 1.91 -7.62 -5.88
N HIS A 309 1.60 -8.89 -6.08
CA HIS A 309 1.26 -9.41 -7.40
C HIS A 309 0.04 -8.67 -7.95
N THR A 310 -1.09 -8.71 -7.25
CA THR A 310 -2.32 -8.02 -7.68
C THR A 310 -2.07 -6.54 -8.01
N TYR A 311 -1.25 -5.85 -7.22
CA TYR A 311 -0.86 -4.48 -7.50
C TYR A 311 -0.07 -4.33 -8.81
N LEU A 312 0.92 -5.18 -9.06
CA LEU A 312 1.64 -5.17 -10.34
C LEU A 312 0.74 -5.46 -11.53
N ASP A 313 -0.24 -6.35 -11.41
CA ASP A 313 -1.20 -6.61 -12.50
C ASP A 313 -2.05 -5.38 -12.82
N GLN A 314 -2.41 -4.58 -11.81
CA GLN A 314 -3.07 -3.28 -12.02
C GLN A 314 -2.15 -2.28 -12.74
N LEU A 315 -0.84 -2.33 -12.48
CA LEU A 315 0.12 -1.45 -13.16
C LEU A 315 0.39 -1.89 -14.61
N VAL A 316 0.32 -3.18 -14.92
CA VAL A 316 0.37 -3.67 -16.31
C VAL A 316 -0.80 -3.08 -17.11
N PHE A 317 -1.99 -2.96 -16.51
CA PHE A 317 -3.12 -2.28 -17.16
C PHE A 317 -2.83 -0.80 -17.48
N LEU A 318 -2.13 -0.09 -16.58
CA LEU A 318 -1.69 1.30 -16.82
C LEU A 318 -0.62 1.38 -17.91
N GLU A 319 0.30 0.41 -17.96
CA GLU A 319 1.34 0.31 -18.97
C GLU A 319 0.75 0.19 -20.37
N GLN A 320 -0.26 -0.66 -20.54
CA GLN A 320 -0.96 -0.93 -21.79
C GLN A 320 -1.78 0.25 -22.33
N GLN A 321 -1.94 1.33 -21.56
CA GLN A 321 -2.66 2.52 -22.04
C GLN A 321 -1.83 3.33 -23.03
N GLU A 322 -2.30 3.40 -24.27
CA GLU A 322 -1.67 4.15 -25.35
C GLU A 322 -2.01 5.65 -25.29
N ASP A 323 -3.25 6.01 -24.93
CA ASP A 323 -3.69 7.41 -24.86
C ASP A 323 -3.40 8.06 -23.49
N TRP A 324 -2.17 8.53 -23.31
CA TRP A 324 -1.78 9.27 -22.11
C TRP A 324 -2.52 10.60 -21.93
N GLN A 325 -3.02 11.23 -23.01
CA GLN A 325 -3.78 12.47 -22.90
C GLN A 325 -5.10 12.25 -22.17
N THR A 326 -5.74 11.10 -22.38
CA THR A 326 -6.93 10.71 -21.61
C THR A 326 -6.62 10.57 -20.12
N ILE A 327 -5.49 9.96 -19.75
CA ILE A 327 -5.06 9.86 -18.35
C ILE A 327 -4.80 11.25 -17.77
N GLU A 328 -4.15 12.14 -18.50
CA GLU A 328 -3.89 13.52 -18.03
C GLU A 328 -5.18 14.32 -17.80
N ARG A 329 -6.21 14.11 -18.63
CA ARG A 329 -7.55 14.69 -18.40
C ARG A 329 -8.21 14.13 -17.15
N LYS A 330 -8.09 12.82 -16.90
CA LYS A 330 -8.57 12.21 -15.64
C LYS A 330 -7.85 12.80 -14.44
N ILE A 331 -6.51 12.87 -14.49
CA ILE A 331 -5.69 13.51 -13.44
C ILE A 331 -6.17 14.93 -13.15
N HIS A 332 -6.44 15.73 -14.19
CA HIS A 332 -6.97 17.07 -14.01
C HIS A 332 -8.30 17.04 -13.23
N ASN A 333 -9.29 16.28 -13.71
CA ASN A 333 -10.61 16.19 -13.06
C ASN A 333 -10.56 15.71 -11.61
N TRP A 334 -9.68 14.75 -11.28
CA TRP A 334 -9.51 14.27 -9.91
C TRP A 334 -8.80 15.30 -9.02
N THR A 335 -7.74 15.93 -9.51
CA THR A 335 -6.98 16.93 -8.73
C THR A 335 -7.76 18.21 -8.43
N MET A 336 -8.72 18.58 -9.27
CA MET A 336 -9.63 19.71 -9.00
C MET A 336 -10.48 19.52 -7.74
N GLN A 337 -10.63 18.29 -7.25
CA GLN A 337 -11.43 17.95 -6.08
C GLN A 337 -10.58 17.83 -4.81
N GLY A 338 -9.26 17.66 -4.95
CA GLY A 338 -8.32 17.53 -3.84
C GLY A 338 -8.75 16.47 -2.83
N GLU A 339 -8.59 16.78 -1.54
CA GLU A 339 -8.95 15.85 -0.45
C GLU A 339 -10.46 15.70 -0.22
N MET A 340 -11.32 16.55 -0.82
CA MET A 340 -12.78 16.40 -0.70
C MET A 340 -13.28 15.08 -1.30
N LEU A 341 -12.45 14.44 -2.15
CA LEU A 341 -12.64 13.08 -2.64
C LEU A 341 -12.84 12.05 -1.53
N LEU A 342 -12.32 12.30 -0.33
CA LEU A 342 -12.45 11.39 0.81
C LEU A 342 -13.89 11.10 1.22
N ARG A 343 -14.85 11.98 0.89
CA ARG A 343 -16.29 11.70 1.08
C ARG A 343 -16.84 10.69 0.07
N TRP A 344 -16.25 10.61 -1.12
CA TRP A 344 -16.82 9.92 -2.28
C TRP A 344 -16.12 8.59 -2.59
N VAL A 345 -14.91 8.39 -2.09
CA VAL A 345 -14.21 7.10 -2.18
C VAL A 345 -14.66 6.17 -1.07
N ARG A 346 -14.77 4.88 -1.40
CA ARG A 346 -14.98 3.83 -0.41
C ARG A 346 -13.63 3.33 0.08
N ILE A 347 -13.42 3.38 1.39
CA ILE A 347 -12.29 2.73 2.04
C ILE A 347 -12.79 1.46 2.71
N ASP A 348 -11.95 0.44 2.78
CA ASP A 348 -12.29 -0.81 3.43
C ASP A 348 -12.41 -0.62 4.95
N HIS A 349 -13.65 -0.78 5.44
CA HIS A 349 -13.97 -0.65 6.86
C HIS A 349 -13.52 -1.86 7.69
N ASP A 350 -13.12 -2.96 7.04
CA ASP A 350 -12.67 -4.16 7.73
C ASP A 350 -11.21 -4.12 8.15
N THR A 351 -10.46 -3.13 7.68
CA THR A 351 -9.06 -2.91 8.06
C THR A 351 -8.91 -2.65 9.56
N TYR A 352 -7.79 -3.11 10.12
CA TYR A 352 -7.48 -2.93 11.54
C TYR A 352 -7.47 -1.45 11.93
N LEU A 353 -6.83 -0.63 11.10
CA LEU A 353 -6.66 0.81 11.34
C LEU A 353 -8.00 1.55 11.39
N TYR A 354 -8.92 1.22 10.48
CA TYR A 354 -10.25 1.82 10.44
C TYR A 354 -11.06 1.48 11.69
N LYS A 355 -11.08 0.19 12.07
CA LYS A 355 -11.76 -0.28 13.28
C LYS A 355 -11.24 0.43 14.53
N LEU A 356 -9.92 0.59 14.64
CA LEU A 356 -9.29 1.28 15.76
C LEU A 356 -9.65 2.77 15.82
N LEU A 357 -9.60 3.48 14.68
CA LEU A 357 -9.99 4.89 14.61
C LEU A 357 -11.49 5.10 14.89
N SER A 358 -12.35 4.24 14.32
CA SER A 358 -13.80 4.32 14.52
C SER A 358 -14.19 4.10 15.99
N ALA A 359 -13.50 3.21 16.69
CA ALA A 359 -13.68 3.00 18.14
C ALA A 359 -13.31 4.24 18.98
N LYS A 360 -12.45 5.12 18.47
CA LYS A 360 -12.03 6.36 19.13
C LYS A 360 -12.73 7.62 18.58
N LYS A 361 -13.84 7.47 17.85
CA LYS A 361 -14.54 8.59 17.21
C LYS A 361 -14.86 9.77 18.15
N ASP A 362 -15.20 9.49 19.41
CA ASP A 362 -15.57 10.52 20.38
C ASP A 362 -14.36 11.35 20.84
N LYS A 363 -13.14 10.80 20.74
CA LYS A 363 -11.90 11.54 21.02
C LYS A 363 -11.54 12.51 19.89
N ILE A 364 -12.01 12.26 18.66
CA ILE A 364 -11.67 13.09 17.50
C ILE A 364 -12.12 14.52 17.71
N ALA A 365 -13.25 14.78 18.36
CA ALA A 365 -13.73 16.15 18.60
C ALA A 365 -12.91 16.91 19.65
N ASN A 366 -12.37 16.21 20.66
CA ASN A 366 -11.88 16.82 21.89
C ASN A 366 -10.35 16.77 22.08
N THR A 367 -9.64 16.04 21.23
CA THR A 367 -8.18 15.85 21.33
C THR A 367 -7.50 16.56 20.17
N PRO A 368 -6.37 17.26 20.39
CA PRO A 368 -5.56 17.77 19.29
C PRO A 368 -5.24 16.65 18.28
N LEU A 369 -5.41 16.92 16.99
CA LEU A 369 -5.39 15.85 15.98
C LEU A 369 -4.03 15.16 15.92
N ARG A 370 -2.93 15.90 16.11
CA ARG A 370 -1.57 15.34 16.17
C ARG A 370 -1.38 14.36 17.32
N ASP A 371 -1.90 14.70 18.50
CA ASP A 371 -1.77 13.87 19.69
C ASP A 371 -2.57 12.58 19.54
N LEU A 372 -3.76 12.67 18.93
CA LEU A 372 -4.57 11.48 18.62
C LEU A 372 -3.86 10.55 17.62
N ILE A 373 -3.24 11.10 16.57
CA ILE A 373 -2.48 10.31 15.60
C ILE A 373 -1.29 9.62 16.30
N ALA A 374 -0.56 10.33 17.16
CA ALA A 374 0.57 9.78 17.90
C ALA A 374 0.12 8.68 18.90
N GLU A 375 -0.99 8.88 19.63
CA GLU A 375 -1.59 7.87 20.52
C GLU A 375 -1.89 6.58 19.74
N ILE A 376 -2.54 6.70 18.59
CA ILE A 376 -2.97 5.55 17.78
C ILE A 376 -1.76 4.89 17.11
N ALA A 377 -0.82 5.65 16.58
CA ALA A 377 0.42 5.10 16.01
C ALA A 377 1.22 4.31 17.05
N TRP A 378 1.31 4.82 18.28
CA TRP A 378 1.92 4.11 19.40
C TRP A 378 1.17 2.82 19.75
N GLU A 379 -0.16 2.86 19.82
CA GLU A 379 -0.98 1.66 20.07
C GLU A 379 -0.82 0.60 18.97
N CYS A 380 -0.77 1.01 17.71
CA CYS A 380 -0.51 0.16 16.55
C CYS A 380 0.86 -0.51 16.64
N THR A 381 1.93 0.27 16.86
CA THR A 381 3.31 -0.25 16.92
C THR A 381 3.56 -1.11 18.16
N ARG A 382 2.86 -0.85 19.27
CA ARG A 382 2.91 -1.71 20.46
C ARG A 382 2.25 -3.07 20.20
N THR A 383 1.11 -3.07 19.50
CA THR A 383 0.36 -4.30 19.18
C THR A 383 1.04 -5.09 18.06
N TYR A 384 1.57 -4.38 17.07
CA TYR A 384 2.26 -4.92 15.89
C TYR A 384 3.62 -4.23 15.73
N PRO A 385 4.66 -4.73 16.42
CA PRO A 385 6.02 -4.14 16.39
C PRO A 385 6.62 -3.99 14.98
N ASN A 386 6.17 -4.79 14.02
CA ASN A 386 6.58 -4.68 12.61
C ASN A 386 6.19 -3.37 11.94
N LEU A 387 5.20 -2.66 12.46
CA LEU A 387 4.81 -1.36 11.91
C LEU A 387 5.82 -0.25 12.27
N ALA A 388 6.74 -0.49 13.21
CA ALA A 388 7.72 0.50 13.62
C ALA A 388 8.65 0.92 12.46
N SER A 389 8.98 0.00 11.54
CA SER A 389 9.82 0.29 10.38
C SER A 389 9.14 1.16 9.32
N CYS A 390 7.81 1.26 9.36
CA CYS A 390 7.01 2.07 8.43
C CYS A 390 6.20 3.17 9.15
N LEU A 391 6.67 3.66 10.30
CA LEU A 391 5.97 4.68 11.10
C LEU A 391 5.56 5.94 10.29
N PRO A 392 6.41 6.53 9.42
CA PRO A 392 5.99 7.68 8.62
C PRO A 392 4.82 7.38 7.67
N ASP A 393 4.77 6.17 7.10
CA ASP A 393 3.69 5.72 6.23
C ASP A 393 2.43 5.41 7.04
N LEU A 394 2.57 4.86 8.25
CA LEU A 394 1.48 4.65 9.21
C LEU A 394 0.83 5.99 9.59
N GLU A 395 1.62 7.00 9.93
CA GLU A 395 1.10 8.34 10.24
C GLU A 395 0.36 8.96 9.05
N ALA A 396 0.93 8.88 7.84
CA ALA A 396 0.26 9.36 6.63
C ALA A 396 -1.07 8.62 6.38
N ARG A 397 -1.09 7.29 6.56
CA ARG A 397 -2.31 6.47 6.42
C ARG A 397 -3.36 6.83 7.48
N LEU A 398 -2.93 7.05 8.72
CA LEU A 398 -3.79 7.51 9.83
C LEU A 398 -4.41 8.86 9.53
N TRP A 399 -3.64 9.83 9.02
CA TRP A 399 -4.16 11.14 8.62
C TRP A 399 -5.22 11.02 7.52
N MET A 400 -4.95 10.18 6.51
CA MET A 400 -5.91 9.92 5.43
C MET A 400 -7.21 9.30 5.97
N MET A 401 -7.10 8.30 6.85
CA MET A 401 -8.24 7.62 7.46
C MET A 401 -9.05 8.53 8.39
N LEU A 402 -8.38 9.36 9.19
CA LEU A 402 -9.00 10.32 10.09
C LEU A 402 -9.80 11.36 9.29
N LYS A 403 -9.23 11.90 8.21
CA LYS A 403 -9.96 12.78 7.30
C LYS A 403 -11.15 12.06 6.67
N HIS A 404 -10.99 10.80 6.23
CA HIS A 404 -12.11 10.05 5.68
C HIS A 404 -13.28 9.93 6.68
N LEU A 405 -13.00 9.61 7.95
CA LEU A 405 -14.02 9.59 9.01
C LEU A 405 -14.67 10.98 9.22
N TRP A 406 -13.85 12.04 9.19
CA TRP A 406 -14.35 13.42 9.26
C TRP A 406 -15.35 13.73 8.13
N TYR A 407 -14.97 13.42 6.89
CA TYR A 407 -15.78 13.68 5.72
C TYR A 407 -17.04 12.80 5.63
N THR A 408 -17.05 11.62 6.23
CA THR A 408 -18.14 10.64 6.04
C THR A 408 -19.05 10.44 7.26
N GLN A 409 -18.51 10.46 8.49
CA GLN A 409 -19.24 10.02 9.68
C GLN A 409 -19.40 11.10 10.75
N LEU A 410 -18.40 11.96 10.93
CA LEU A 410 -18.37 12.87 12.08
C LEU A 410 -19.16 14.15 11.82
N ALA A 411 -19.13 14.66 10.60
CA ALA A 411 -19.82 15.90 10.30
C ALA A 411 -21.33 15.69 10.03
N PRO A 412 -22.19 16.64 10.45
CA PRO A 412 -23.64 16.62 10.21
C PRO A 412 -24.01 16.37 8.75
N PHE A 413 -25.00 15.51 8.51
CA PHE A 413 -25.46 15.21 7.14
C PHE A 413 -25.89 16.46 6.36
N SER A 414 -26.39 17.48 7.07
CA SER A 414 -26.78 18.77 6.50
C SER A 414 -25.63 19.52 5.83
N GLU A 415 -24.37 19.21 6.13
CA GLU A 415 -23.20 19.91 5.59
C GLU A 415 -22.80 19.43 4.19
N SER A 416 -22.39 20.38 3.35
CA SER A 416 -21.71 20.12 2.09
C SER A 416 -20.32 19.51 2.35
N THR A 417 -19.68 18.95 1.32
CA THR A 417 -18.30 18.43 1.48
C THR A 417 -17.32 19.57 1.70
N PHE A 418 -17.61 20.73 1.10
CA PHE A 418 -16.80 21.92 1.25
C PHE A 418 -16.91 22.53 2.67
N ASP A 419 -18.09 22.50 3.30
CA ASP A 419 -18.25 22.96 4.69
C ASP A 419 -17.36 22.11 5.61
N ARG A 420 -17.36 20.79 5.40
CA ARG A 420 -16.50 19.83 6.13
C ARG A 420 -15.02 20.12 5.92
N PHE A 421 -14.64 20.48 4.69
CA PHE A 421 -13.27 20.90 4.35
C PHE A 421 -12.88 22.17 5.13
N LEU A 422 -13.72 23.21 5.09
CA LEU A 422 -13.45 24.46 5.80
C LEU A 422 -13.30 24.23 7.31
N LYS A 423 -14.20 23.47 7.92
CA LYS A 423 -14.13 23.13 9.35
C LYS A 423 -12.88 22.35 9.73
N TRP A 424 -12.48 21.38 8.89
CA TRP A 424 -11.25 20.62 9.10
C TRP A 424 -10.02 21.53 9.10
N HIS A 425 -9.89 22.39 8.08
CA HIS A 425 -8.73 23.27 7.96
C HIS A 425 -8.74 24.41 8.98
N ALA A 426 -9.90 24.98 9.30
CA ALA A 426 -10.05 25.99 10.35
C ALA A 426 -9.57 25.44 11.70
N ARG A 427 -10.02 24.24 12.08
CA ARG A 427 -9.57 23.55 13.29
C ARG A 427 -8.06 23.33 13.29
N ARG A 428 -7.51 22.81 12.20
CA ARG A 428 -6.07 22.52 12.10
C ARG A 428 -5.22 23.81 12.17
N LEU A 429 -5.71 24.90 11.59
CA LEU A 429 -5.04 26.20 11.67
C LEU A 429 -5.05 26.74 13.10
N LYS A 430 -6.18 26.67 13.82
CA LYS A 430 -6.26 27.03 15.24
C LYS A 430 -5.29 26.22 16.11
N GLU A 431 -5.20 24.91 15.87
CA GLU A 431 -4.25 24.03 16.57
C GLU A 431 -2.78 24.34 16.24
N SER A 432 -2.49 24.76 15.00
CA SER A 432 -1.10 24.98 14.54
C SER A 432 -0.61 26.40 14.80
N TYR A 433 -1.52 27.36 14.96
CA TYR A 433 -1.25 28.79 15.10
C TYR A 433 -2.17 29.40 16.17
N PRO A 434 -2.05 28.99 17.44
CA PRO A 434 -2.97 29.41 18.50
C PRO A 434 -2.90 30.91 18.81
N ASP A 435 -1.76 31.55 18.53
CA ASP A 435 -1.54 32.97 18.81
C ASP A 435 -1.96 33.90 17.65
N ASN A 436 -2.35 33.33 16.51
CA ASN A 436 -2.77 34.12 15.35
C ASN A 436 -4.16 34.71 15.56
N SER A 437 -4.34 35.95 15.12
CA SER A 437 -5.65 36.60 15.10
C SER A 437 -6.62 35.91 14.11
N THR A 438 -7.92 36.09 14.31
CA THR A 438 -8.95 35.59 13.38
C THR A 438 -8.71 36.04 11.94
N ASP A 439 -8.24 37.27 11.74
CA ASP A 439 -7.93 37.82 10.41
C ASP A 439 -6.75 37.09 9.76
N GLU A 440 -5.68 36.82 10.50
CA GLU A 440 -4.53 36.07 9.98
C GLU A 440 -4.88 34.60 9.70
N LEU A 441 -5.73 33.98 10.54
CA LEU A 441 -6.23 32.63 10.31
C LEU A 441 -7.13 32.58 9.07
N LEU A 442 -7.94 33.62 8.85
CA LEU A 442 -8.81 33.75 7.68
C LEU A 442 -7.99 33.86 6.39
N GLU A 443 -6.94 34.69 6.37
CA GLU A 443 -6.01 34.78 5.23
C GLU A 443 -5.34 33.44 4.92
N LYS A 444 -4.89 32.71 5.95
CA LYS A 444 -4.30 31.38 5.78
C LYS A 444 -5.31 30.36 5.24
N LEU A 445 -6.56 30.42 5.71
CA LEU A 445 -7.63 29.53 5.26
C LEU A 445 -8.03 29.83 3.80
N GLU A 446 -8.13 31.11 3.44
CA GLU A 446 -8.38 31.54 2.07
C GLU A 446 -7.26 31.11 1.12
N ALA A 447 -5.99 31.30 1.52
CA ALA A 447 -4.83 30.87 0.74
C ALA A 447 -4.82 29.34 0.53
N ALA A 448 -5.13 28.57 1.57
CA ALA A 448 -5.24 27.11 1.46
C ALA A 448 -6.38 26.69 0.53
N CYS A 449 -7.56 27.30 0.67
CA CYS A 449 -8.72 26.99 -0.16
C CYS A 449 -8.47 27.36 -1.64
N THR A 450 -8.02 28.59 -1.91
CA THR A 450 -7.82 29.07 -3.29
C THR A 450 -6.66 28.36 -3.98
N GLY A 451 -5.63 27.97 -3.23
CA GLY A 451 -4.50 27.19 -3.73
C GLY A 451 -4.88 25.75 -4.07
N SER A 452 -5.61 25.06 -3.19
CA SER A 452 -5.95 23.64 -3.35
C SER A 452 -7.22 23.40 -4.18
N LEU A 453 -8.18 24.35 -4.17
CA LEU A 453 -9.50 24.23 -4.80
C LEU A 453 -9.84 25.48 -5.65
N PRO A 454 -9.12 25.73 -6.77
CA PRO A 454 -9.18 27.01 -7.47
C PRO A 454 -10.54 27.34 -8.13
N LEU A 455 -11.40 26.34 -8.36
CA LEU A 455 -12.75 26.54 -8.90
C LEU A 455 -13.83 26.72 -7.84
N VAL A 456 -13.53 26.44 -6.57
CA VAL A 456 -14.48 26.59 -5.48
C VAL A 456 -14.51 28.06 -5.03
N PRO A 457 -15.69 28.69 -4.93
CA PRO A 457 -15.80 30.03 -4.36
C PRO A 457 -15.52 29.99 -2.85
N PHE A 458 -14.70 30.93 -2.36
CA PHE A 458 -14.45 31.11 -0.93
C PHE A 458 -15.36 32.22 -0.41
N ASP A 459 -16.12 31.94 0.66
CA ASP A 459 -16.92 32.93 1.36
C ASP A 459 -16.23 33.31 2.69
N SER A 460 -15.64 34.50 2.71
CA SER A 460 -14.90 34.99 3.87
C SER A 460 -15.78 35.26 5.10
N ARG A 461 -17.09 35.50 4.92
CA ARG A 461 -18.01 35.73 6.03
C ARG A 461 -18.32 34.44 6.77
N GLU A 462 -18.64 33.39 6.00
CA GLU A 462 -18.89 32.06 6.54
C GLU A 462 -17.61 31.49 7.20
N ALA A 463 -16.48 31.59 6.50
CA ALA A 463 -15.20 31.14 7.03
C ALA A 463 -14.78 31.87 8.32
N ARG A 464 -15.05 33.18 8.43
CA ARG A 464 -14.81 33.94 9.67
C ARG A 464 -15.64 33.41 10.83
N THR A 465 -16.92 33.12 10.59
CA THR A 465 -17.83 32.58 11.62
C THR A 465 -17.27 31.26 12.19
N LEU A 466 -16.78 30.36 11.32
CA LEU A 466 -16.14 29.11 11.74
C LEU A 466 -14.83 29.30 12.54
N LEU A 467 -14.13 30.40 12.31
CA LEU A 467 -12.91 30.74 13.04
C LEU A 467 -13.20 31.39 14.40
N GLU A 468 -14.39 31.94 14.60
CA GLU A 468 -14.82 32.53 15.86
C GLU A 468 -15.50 31.52 16.81
N GLU A 469 -16.09 30.46 16.26
CA GLU A 469 -16.62 29.28 17.00
C GLU A 469 -15.53 28.37 17.56
#